data_AF-A0A835AZ42-F1
#
_entry.id   AF-A0A835AZ42-F1
#
_cell.length_a   1.000
_cell.length_b   1.000
_cell.length_c   1.000
_cell.angle_alpha   90.00
_cell.angle_beta   90.00
_cell.angle_gamma   90.00
#
_symmetry.space_group_name_H-M   'P 1'
#
loop_
_entity.id
_entity.type
_entity.pdbx_description
1 polymer ?
#
loop_
_entity_poly.entity_id
_entity_poly.type
_entity_poly.pdbx_seq_one_letter_code
_entity_poly.pdbx_strand_id
1 'polypeptide(L)'
;MSPLDEQGHGSHTASTAAGPGGRQRQLRRWASAGTTRGAVPGARLAIYKVCWDSACREMDILAAFDDAVADGIDVISMSIATRFPSLYFKSAEAISSFHAMRRGVVTSAAAGNSGLSGGRVCNVAPWMLSVAASTID
;
A
#
# COMPACT_ATOMS: atom_id res chain seq x y z
N MET A 1 14.19 3.48 15.23
CA MET A 1 12.70 3.50 15.21
C MET A 1 12.20 2.07 15.07
N SER A 2 11.00 1.75 15.58
CA SER A 2 10.44 0.38 15.54
C SER A 2 9.51 0.19 14.33
N PRO A 3 9.45 -1.01 13.72
CA PRO A 3 8.48 -1.34 12.67
C PRO A 3 7.06 -1.56 13.21
N LEU A 4 6.85 -1.50 14.54
CA LEU A 4 5.53 -1.67 15.15
C LEU A 4 4.51 -0.66 14.60
N ASP A 5 3.36 -1.15 14.17
CA ASP A 5 2.23 -0.33 13.76
C ASP A 5 1.43 0.12 14.98
N GLU A 6 1.41 1.42 15.22
CA GLU A 6 0.70 2.05 16.35
C GLU A 6 -0.59 2.74 15.88
N GLN A 7 -0.84 2.80 14.57
CA GLN A 7 -1.99 3.49 13.96
C GLN A 7 -3.06 2.50 13.49
N GLY A 8 -2.63 1.38 12.87
CA GLY A 8 -3.49 0.30 12.38
C GLY A 8 -3.60 0.21 10.86
N HIS A 9 -3.28 1.26 10.10
CA HIS A 9 -3.39 1.30 8.64
C HIS A 9 -2.50 0.24 7.97
N GLY A 10 -1.26 0.08 8.45
CA GLY A 10 -0.33 -0.94 7.95
C GLY A 10 -0.84 -2.35 8.22
N SER A 11 -1.29 -2.60 9.46
CA SER A 11 -1.85 -3.90 9.86
C SER A 11 -3.11 -4.26 9.06
N HIS A 12 -4.00 -3.30 8.84
CA HIS A 12 -5.21 -3.49 8.04
C HIS A 12 -4.86 -3.85 6.59
N THR A 13 -4.07 -3.01 5.91
CA THR A 13 -3.68 -3.22 4.50
C THR A 13 -2.88 -4.52 4.29
N ALA A 14 -1.92 -4.83 5.16
CA ALA A 14 -1.16 -6.07 5.10
C ALA A 14 -2.06 -7.31 5.28
N SER A 15 -3.03 -7.25 6.21
CA SER A 15 -3.98 -8.34 6.43
C SER A 15 -4.96 -8.52 5.26
N THR A 16 -5.35 -7.44 4.57
CA THR A 16 -6.16 -7.50 3.34
C THR A 16 -5.39 -8.16 2.19
N ALA A 17 -4.09 -7.91 2.07
CA ALA A 17 -3.27 -8.51 1.02
C ALA A 17 -3.00 -10.01 1.28
N ALA A 18 -2.47 -10.35 2.46
CA ALA A 18 -1.96 -11.69 2.74
C ALA A 18 -2.22 -12.17 4.18
N GLY A 19 -3.28 -11.70 4.83
CA GLY A 19 -3.68 -12.22 6.14
C GLY A 19 -3.93 -13.74 6.06
N PRO A 20 -3.32 -14.57 6.93
CA PRO A 20 -3.26 -16.03 6.78
C PRO A 20 -4.60 -16.77 6.89
N GLY A 21 -5.71 -16.05 7.07
CA GLY A 21 -7.02 -16.66 7.33
C GLY A 21 -7.11 -17.19 8.76
N GLY A 22 -8.29 -17.15 9.37
CA GLY A 22 -8.42 -17.71 10.71
C GLY A 22 -9.80 -17.57 11.33
N ARG A 23 -9.83 -17.58 12.67
CA ARG A 23 -11.03 -17.50 13.53
C ARG A 23 -12.07 -16.55 12.95
N GLN A 24 -13.35 -16.91 13.11
CA GLN A 24 -14.43 -15.98 12.87
C GLN A 24 -14.16 -14.68 13.61
N ARG A 25 -14.09 -13.59 12.84
CA ARG A 25 -13.97 -12.24 13.38
C ARG A 25 -15.27 -11.52 13.11
N GLN A 26 -15.67 -10.74 14.09
CA GLN A 26 -16.82 -9.87 13.98
C GLN A 26 -16.35 -8.46 14.35
N LEU A 27 -16.48 -7.51 13.43
CA LEU A 27 -16.24 -6.11 13.76
C LEU A 27 -17.47 -5.59 14.51
N ARG A 28 -17.41 -5.67 15.86
CA ARG A 28 -18.52 -5.30 16.75
C ARG A 28 -19.78 -6.15 16.50
N ARG A 29 -20.87 -5.84 17.21
CA ARG A 29 -22.13 -6.62 17.15
C ARG A 29 -22.94 -6.44 15.86
N TRP A 30 -22.58 -5.49 14.99
CA TRP A 30 -23.37 -5.12 13.81
C TRP A 30 -22.82 -5.67 12.49
N ALA A 31 -21.55 -6.10 12.46
CA ALA A 31 -21.01 -6.81 11.30
C ALA A 31 -21.38 -8.29 11.36
N SER A 32 -21.62 -8.91 10.21
CA SER A 32 -21.76 -10.37 10.14
C SER A 32 -20.47 -11.05 10.58
N ALA A 33 -20.58 -12.11 11.37
CA ALA A 33 -19.43 -12.91 11.75
C ALA A 33 -18.96 -13.72 10.54
N GLY A 34 -17.66 -13.67 10.23
CA GLY A 34 -17.10 -14.35 9.08
C GLY A 34 -15.63 -14.70 9.25
N THR A 35 -15.16 -15.65 8.45
CA THR A 35 -13.73 -15.94 8.32
C THR A 35 -13.09 -14.82 7.52
N THR A 36 -12.17 -14.10 8.15
CA THR A 36 -11.38 -13.05 7.50
C THR A 36 -10.08 -13.66 6.98
N ARG A 37 -9.71 -13.33 5.73
CA ARG A 37 -8.44 -13.74 5.10
C ARG A 37 -8.01 -12.68 4.08
N GLY A 38 -6.71 -12.63 3.79
CA GLY A 38 -6.20 -11.81 2.70
C GLY A 38 -6.51 -12.39 1.33
N ALA A 39 -6.23 -11.63 0.28
CA ALA A 39 -6.34 -12.08 -1.10
C ALA A 39 -5.45 -13.31 -1.39
N VAL A 40 -4.24 -13.35 -0.82
CA VAL A 40 -3.30 -14.47 -0.95
C VAL A 40 -2.79 -14.91 0.44
N PRO A 41 -3.55 -15.73 1.20
CA PRO A 41 -3.19 -16.10 2.58
C PRO A 41 -1.86 -16.86 2.74
N GLY A 42 -1.35 -17.47 1.66
CA GLY A 42 -0.08 -18.18 1.65
C GLY A 42 1.14 -17.32 1.30
N ALA A 43 0.94 -16.05 0.94
CA ALA A 43 2.03 -15.13 0.65
C ALA A 43 2.75 -14.72 1.95
N ARG A 44 4.05 -14.44 1.83
CA ARG A 44 4.85 -13.88 2.92
C ARG A 44 4.73 -12.37 2.92
N LEU A 45 4.77 -11.77 4.11
CA LEU A 45 4.76 -10.32 4.29
C LEU A 45 6.14 -9.85 4.76
N ALA A 46 6.71 -8.87 4.06
CA ALA A 46 7.79 -8.03 4.56
C ALA A 46 7.24 -6.62 4.76
N ILE A 47 7.53 -6.00 5.91
CA ILE A 47 6.91 -4.74 6.31
C ILE A 47 7.97 -3.64 6.37
N TYR A 48 7.78 -2.63 5.51
CA TYR A 48 8.63 -1.44 5.47
C TYR A 48 7.80 -0.24 5.95
N LYS A 49 8.02 0.17 7.21
CA LYS A 49 7.28 1.29 7.82
C LYS A 49 7.89 2.62 7.38
N VAL A 50 7.18 3.32 6.49
CA VAL A 50 7.58 4.64 5.95
C VAL A 50 6.71 5.80 6.43
N CYS A 51 5.59 5.48 7.08
CA CYS A 51 4.65 6.46 7.62
C CYS A 51 4.75 6.49 9.15
N TRP A 52 4.82 7.71 9.67
CA TRP A 52 4.84 8.03 11.09
C TRP A 52 3.71 9.03 11.40
N ASP A 53 3.53 9.41 12.66
CA ASP A 53 2.42 10.25 13.13
C ASP A 53 2.21 11.54 12.31
N SER A 54 3.28 12.09 11.74
CA SER A 54 3.24 13.36 11.01
C SER A 54 3.05 13.20 9.50
N ALA A 55 3.62 12.16 8.88
CA ALA A 55 3.59 11.97 7.43
C ALA A 55 4.30 10.66 7.03
N CYS A 56 4.12 10.30 5.75
CA CYS A 56 5.03 9.41 5.03
C CYS A 56 6.06 10.28 4.31
N ARG A 57 7.34 10.21 4.69
CA ARG A 57 8.38 11.08 4.10
C ARG A 57 8.90 10.47 2.80
N GLU A 58 9.15 11.31 1.80
CA GLU A 58 9.67 10.88 0.49
C GLU A 58 10.97 10.07 0.61
N MET A 59 11.88 10.48 1.50
CA MET A 59 13.14 9.77 1.77
C MET A 59 12.92 8.37 2.34
N ASP A 60 11.92 8.19 3.20
CA ASP A 60 11.60 6.89 3.80
C ASP A 60 10.98 5.96 2.74
N ILE A 61 10.15 6.51 1.84
CA ILE A 61 9.59 5.78 0.69
C ILE A 61 10.71 5.32 -0.27
N LEU A 62 11.66 6.21 -0.60
CA LEU A 62 12.80 5.85 -1.44
C LEU A 62 13.63 4.72 -0.82
N ALA A 63 14.00 4.85 0.46
CA ALA A 63 14.78 3.84 1.17
C ALA A 63 14.05 2.49 1.24
N ALA A 64 12.75 2.49 1.58
CA ALA A 64 11.97 1.26 1.68
C ALA A 64 11.85 0.50 0.35
N PHE A 65 11.75 1.21 -0.78
CA PHE A 65 11.72 0.55 -2.09
C PHE A 65 13.08 -0.03 -2.47
N ASP A 66 14.17 0.67 -2.15
CA ASP A 66 15.53 0.15 -2.40
C ASP A 66 15.76 -1.14 -1.59
N ASP A 67 15.43 -1.11 -0.28
CA ASP A 67 15.51 -2.28 0.60
C ASP A 67 14.58 -3.41 0.12
N ALA A 68 13.32 -3.12 -0.22
CA ALA A 68 12.36 -4.13 -0.69
C ALA A 68 12.82 -4.84 -1.97
N VAL A 69 13.40 -4.09 -2.91
CA VAL A 69 13.93 -4.65 -4.15
C VAL A 69 15.20 -5.45 -3.88
N ALA A 70 16.07 -4.98 -2.99
CA ALA A 70 17.28 -5.69 -2.58
C ALA A 70 16.97 -7.01 -1.84
N ASP A 71 15.90 -7.01 -1.03
CA ASP A 71 15.40 -8.18 -0.30
C ASP A 71 14.69 -9.22 -1.21
N GLY A 72 14.48 -8.89 -2.49
CA GLY A 72 13.88 -9.81 -3.46
C GLY A 72 12.36 -9.94 -3.36
N ILE A 73 11.65 -8.85 -3.00
CA ILE A 73 10.18 -8.81 -2.97
C ILE A 73 9.60 -8.99 -4.38
N ASP A 74 8.54 -9.80 -4.49
CA ASP A 74 7.87 -10.05 -5.78
C ASP A 74 6.88 -8.92 -6.17
N VAL A 75 6.19 -8.34 -5.19
CA VAL A 75 5.13 -7.33 -5.38
C VAL A 75 5.17 -6.32 -4.23
N ILE A 76 5.09 -5.03 -4.55
CA ILE A 76 4.94 -3.96 -3.56
C ILE A 76 3.48 -3.51 -3.50
N SER A 77 2.90 -3.52 -2.30
CA SER A 77 1.57 -2.96 -2.02
C SER A 77 1.70 -1.66 -1.24
N MET A 78 1.39 -0.54 -1.89
CA MET A 78 1.57 0.81 -1.34
C MET A 78 0.23 1.56 -1.29
N SER A 79 -0.41 1.55 -0.12
CA SER A 79 -1.63 2.33 0.14
C SER A 79 -1.29 3.76 0.61
N ILE A 80 -0.41 4.44 -0.11
CA ILE A 80 0.02 5.81 0.13
C ILE A 80 -0.22 6.62 -1.15
N ALA A 81 -0.78 7.81 -0.99
CA ALA A 81 -1.01 8.73 -2.09
C ALA A 81 -0.98 10.17 -1.57
N THR A 82 -0.48 11.07 -2.41
CA THR A 82 -0.57 12.52 -2.18
C THR A 82 -1.95 13.06 -2.54
N ARG A 83 -2.18 14.37 -2.40
CA ARG A 83 -3.43 15.03 -2.82
C ARG A 83 -3.49 15.36 -4.32
N PHE A 84 -2.33 15.54 -4.95
CA PHE A 84 -2.20 15.95 -6.35
C PHE A 84 -1.09 15.16 -7.03
N PRO A 85 -1.25 14.78 -8.31
CA PRO A 85 -0.17 14.17 -9.06
C PRO A 85 0.99 15.16 -9.20
N SER A 86 2.20 14.65 -9.08
CA SER A 86 3.43 15.39 -9.33
C SER A 86 4.10 14.88 -10.60
N LEU A 87 5.02 15.66 -11.18
CA LEU A 87 5.86 15.19 -12.28
C LEU A 87 6.62 13.94 -11.81
N TYR A 88 6.80 12.96 -12.70
CA TYR A 88 7.38 11.66 -12.33
C TYR A 88 8.73 11.76 -11.63
N PHE A 89 9.61 12.66 -12.09
CA PHE A 89 10.93 12.91 -11.53
C PHE A 89 10.93 13.80 -10.27
N LYS A 90 9.74 14.12 -9.74
CA LYS A 90 9.52 14.88 -8.50
C LYS A 90 8.61 14.15 -7.51
N SER A 91 8.34 12.86 -7.73
CA SER A 91 7.57 12.02 -6.81
C SER A 91 8.41 10.82 -6.43
N ALA A 92 8.60 10.63 -5.12
CA ALA A 92 9.28 9.46 -4.59
C ALA A 92 8.57 8.17 -5.02
N GLU A 93 7.24 8.14 -4.98
CA GLU A 93 6.42 7.00 -5.41
C GLU A 93 6.70 6.63 -6.87
N ALA A 94 6.72 7.61 -7.77
CA ALA A 94 6.98 7.40 -9.18
C ALA A 94 8.43 6.96 -9.45
N ILE A 95 9.42 7.60 -8.83
CA ILE A 95 10.84 7.24 -8.98
C ILE A 95 11.08 5.82 -8.45
N SER A 96 10.67 5.56 -7.21
CA SER A 96 10.89 4.27 -6.56
C SER A 96 10.22 3.12 -7.31
N SER A 97 8.96 3.29 -7.72
CA SER A 97 8.23 2.27 -8.49
C SER A 97 8.83 2.04 -9.88
N PHE A 98 9.45 3.05 -10.50
CA PHE A 98 10.17 2.86 -11.76
C PHE A 98 11.38 1.94 -11.58
N HIS A 99 12.16 2.16 -10.52
CA HIS A 99 13.32 1.33 -10.21
C HIS A 99 12.93 -0.09 -9.82
N ALA A 100 11.84 -0.27 -9.06
CA ALA A 100 11.25 -1.57 -8.77
C ALA A 100 10.80 -2.30 -10.04
N MET A 101 10.06 -1.62 -10.94
CA MET A 101 9.61 -2.19 -12.21
C MET A 101 10.78 -2.63 -13.09
N ARG A 102 11.88 -1.87 -13.13
CA ARG A 102 13.11 -2.25 -13.86
C ARG A 102 13.76 -3.54 -13.33
N ARG A 103 13.44 -3.95 -12.11
CA ARG A 103 13.89 -5.19 -11.47
C ARG A 103 12.83 -6.29 -11.49
N GLY A 104 11.70 -6.07 -12.18
CA GLY A 104 10.61 -7.04 -12.29
C GLY A 104 9.61 -7.00 -11.14
N VAL A 105 9.67 -5.99 -10.26
CA VAL A 105 8.78 -5.85 -9.10
C VAL A 105 7.65 -4.86 -9.41
N VAL A 106 6.41 -5.35 -9.49
CA VAL A 106 5.24 -4.50 -9.75
C VAL A 106 4.78 -3.79 -8.47
N THR A 107 4.38 -2.51 -8.62
CA THR A 107 3.83 -1.71 -7.51
C THR A 107 2.31 -1.53 -7.68
N SER A 108 1.53 -2.04 -6.73
CA SER A 108 0.11 -1.73 -6.57
C SER A 108 -0.05 -0.50 -5.69
N ALA A 109 -0.61 0.57 -6.23
CA ALA A 109 -0.69 1.87 -5.57
C ALA A 109 -2.13 2.37 -5.51
N ALA A 110 -2.54 2.95 -4.37
CA ALA A 110 -3.86 3.55 -4.26
C ALA A 110 -4.00 4.76 -5.20
N ALA A 111 -5.12 4.92 -5.89
CA ALA A 111 -5.38 6.09 -6.74
C ALA A 111 -5.47 7.40 -5.94
N GLY A 112 -5.77 7.30 -4.64
CA GLY A 112 -5.98 8.43 -3.72
C GLY A 112 -7.47 8.70 -3.45
N ASN A 113 -7.76 9.38 -2.34
CA ASN A 113 -9.13 9.62 -1.84
C ASN A 113 -9.64 11.03 -2.14
N SER A 114 -8.99 11.77 -3.06
CA SER A 114 -9.33 13.16 -3.39
C SER A 114 -10.42 13.30 -4.47
N GLY A 115 -11.16 12.22 -4.75
CA GLY A 115 -12.18 12.16 -5.81
C GLY A 115 -13.29 13.22 -5.71
N LEU A 116 -13.66 13.65 -4.49
CA LEU A 116 -14.67 14.70 -4.29
C LEU A 116 -14.21 16.09 -4.76
N SER A 117 -12.91 16.29 -5.01
CA SER A 117 -12.33 17.54 -5.54
C SER A 117 -12.08 17.48 -7.05
N GLY A 118 -13.00 16.87 -7.81
CA GLY A 118 -12.95 16.82 -9.28
C GLY A 118 -12.34 15.56 -9.88
N GLY A 119 -12.51 14.38 -9.26
CA GLY A 119 -12.17 13.08 -9.87
C GLY A 119 -10.67 12.85 -10.08
N ARG A 120 -9.83 13.24 -9.12
CA ARG A 120 -8.37 13.22 -9.28
C ARG A 120 -7.74 11.89 -8.85
N VAL A 121 -6.75 11.46 -9.62
CA VAL A 121 -5.83 10.36 -9.33
C VAL A 121 -4.44 10.95 -9.05
N CYS A 122 -3.75 10.43 -8.04
CA CYS A 122 -2.46 10.97 -7.60
C CYS A 122 -1.28 10.10 -8.03
N ASN A 123 -1.42 8.78 -7.92
CA ASN A 123 -0.46 7.82 -8.44
C ASN A 123 -0.78 7.55 -9.91
N VAL A 124 -0.11 8.26 -10.82
CA VAL A 124 -0.43 8.27 -12.28
C VAL A 124 0.72 7.79 -13.16
N ALA A 125 1.80 7.28 -12.57
CA ALA A 125 2.92 6.78 -13.36
C ALA A 125 2.53 5.49 -14.11
N PRO A 126 2.88 5.36 -15.40
CA PRO A 126 2.40 4.26 -16.24
C PRO A 126 2.96 2.88 -15.86
N TRP A 127 4.01 2.84 -15.03
CA TRP A 127 4.61 1.61 -14.50
C TRP A 127 4.03 1.19 -13.14
N MET A 128 3.03 1.90 -12.61
CA MET A 128 2.28 1.51 -11.42
C MET A 128 0.92 0.93 -11.80
N LEU A 129 0.43 0.00 -10.98
CA LEU A 129 -0.97 -0.41 -11.00
C LEU A 129 -1.75 0.53 -10.07
N SER A 130 -2.42 1.53 -10.63
CA SER A 130 -3.22 2.50 -9.87
C SER A 130 -4.63 1.96 -9.60
N VAL A 131 -4.98 1.77 -8.32
CA VAL A 131 -6.19 1.07 -7.89
C VAL A 131 -7.23 2.05 -7.34
N ALA A 132 -8.43 2.07 -7.93
CA ALA A 132 -9.59 2.79 -7.43
C ALA A 132 -10.38 1.96 -6.40
N ALA A 133 -11.34 2.58 -5.72
CA ALA A 133 -12.22 1.92 -4.74
C ALA A 133 -13.69 1.98 -5.19
N SER A 134 -14.43 0.90 -4.93
CA SER A 134 -15.87 0.81 -5.14
C SER A 134 -16.56 0.16 -3.93
N THR A 135 -17.89 0.20 -3.90
CA THR A 135 -18.68 -0.54 -2.92
C THR A 135 -18.77 -2.02 -3.29
N ILE A 136 -19.14 -2.85 -2.31
CA ILE A 136 -19.56 -4.25 -2.47
C ILE A 136 -21.08 -4.34 -2.25
N ASP A 137 -21.67 -5.49 -2.52
CA ASP A 137 -23.11 -5.79 -2.38
C ASP A 137 -23.59 -5.97 -0.94
#